data_AF-A0A197KAQ2-F1
#
_entry.id   AF-A0A197KAQ2-F1
#
_cell.length_a   1.000
_cell.length_b   1.000
_cell.length_c   1.000
_cell.angle_alpha   90.00
_cell.angle_beta   90.00
_cell.angle_gamma   90.00
#
_symmetry.space_group_name_H-M   'P 1'
#
loop_
_entity.id
_entity.type
_entity.pdbx_description
1 polymer ?
#
loop_
_entity_poly.entity_id
_entity_poly.type
_entity_poly.pdbx_seq_one_letter_code
_entity_poly.pdbx_strand_id
1 'polypeptide(L)'
;QTANYQHDLVTKRSATWRYLQRVHQGGMVLYNTAVLTEADLRQGYPYNDEKMQRRTMQYFMLGSSLATILEIPGQTDCLKALQVVVQEYDYFIASESKSKMSFEETGEYSQLDVRPLPFQLDYIITFASLCDMIAQVYEKLSGHENIWNMQTLDLFQRVDSRFKKILATVSKELEGMARDVMVDELNSMDPL
;
A
#
# COMPACT_ATOMS: atom_id res chain seq x y z
N GLN A 1 -11.96 -6.39 26.60
CA GLN A 1 -10.94 -5.34 26.37
C GLN A 1 -10.20 -5.53 25.04
N THR A 2 -9.75 -6.75 24.71
CA THR A 2 -9.01 -7.04 23.47
C THR A 2 -9.82 -6.82 22.18
N ALA A 3 -11.11 -7.14 22.17
CA ALA A 3 -11.98 -6.92 20.99
C ALA A 3 -12.09 -5.42 20.63
N ASN A 4 -12.35 -4.55 21.62
CA ASN A 4 -12.42 -3.10 21.41
C ASN A 4 -11.11 -2.52 20.88
N TYR A 5 -9.97 -3.05 21.36
CA TYR A 5 -8.65 -2.66 20.85
C TYR A 5 -8.49 -2.99 19.36
N GLN A 6 -8.98 -4.15 18.89
CA GLN A 6 -8.85 -4.48 17.47
C GLN A 6 -9.74 -3.65 16.57
N HIS A 7 -10.99 -3.41 16.96
CA HIS A 7 -11.85 -2.51 16.18
C HIS A 7 -11.25 -1.10 16.09
N ASP A 8 -10.67 -0.58 17.19
CA ASP A 8 -9.97 0.71 17.18
C ASP A 8 -8.73 0.70 16.28
N LEU A 9 -7.89 -0.35 16.36
CA LEU A 9 -6.71 -0.51 15.52
C LEU A 9 -7.06 -0.56 14.03
N VAL A 10 -8.04 -1.38 13.65
CA VAL A 10 -8.50 -1.53 12.27
C VAL A 10 -9.07 -0.21 11.73
N THR A 11 -9.86 0.50 12.55
CA THR A 11 -10.40 1.82 12.19
C THR A 11 -9.28 2.84 11.96
N LYS A 12 -8.31 2.90 12.87
CA LYS A 12 -7.13 3.78 12.72
C LYS A 12 -6.32 3.45 11.49
N ARG A 13 -6.13 2.16 11.17
CA ARG A 13 -5.43 1.70 9.97
C ARG A 13 -6.14 2.14 8.69
N SER A 14 -7.46 1.94 8.59
CA SER A 14 -8.25 2.44 7.46
C SER A 14 -8.03 3.96 7.28
N ALA A 15 -8.14 4.74 8.36
CA ALA A 15 -7.94 6.18 8.31
C ALA A 15 -6.51 6.57 7.84
N THR A 16 -5.47 5.85 8.28
CA THR A 16 -4.10 6.07 7.81
C THR A 16 -3.95 5.82 6.31
N TRP A 17 -4.55 4.75 5.78
CA TRP A 17 -4.48 4.44 4.35
C TRP A 17 -5.25 5.44 3.50
N ARG A 18 -6.45 5.86 3.95
CA ARG A 18 -7.22 6.95 3.32
C ARG A 18 -6.49 8.29 3.38
N TYR A 19 -5.69 8.53 4.41
CA TYR A 19 -4.82 9.70 4.45
C TYR A 19 -3.73 9.63 3.37
N LEU A 20 -3.02 8.51 3.25
CA LEU A 20 -2.00 8.35 2.20
C LEU A 20 -2.56 8.43 0.77
N GLN A 21 -3.75 7.87 0.55
CA GLN A 21 -4.46 8.00 -0.73
C GLN A 21 -4.66 9.48 -1.09
N ARG A 22 -5.19 10.28 -0.15
CA ARG A 22 -5.44 11.70 -0.36
C ARG A 22 -4.17 12.51 -0.55
N VAL A 23 -3.06 12.15 0.12
CA VAL A 23 -1.75 12.80 -0.14
C VAL A 23 -1.33 12.57 -1.59
N HIS A 24 -1.48 11.35 -2.12
CA HIS A 24 -1.10 11.03 -3.51
C HIS A 24 -2.08 11.58 -4.56
N GLN A 25 -3.35 11.79 -4.21
CA GLN A 25 -4.32 12.46 -5.08
C GLN A 25 -4.14 13.98 -5.12
N GLY A 26 -3.29 14.54 -4.26
CA GLY A 26 -3.08 15.98 -4.11
C GLY A 26 -4.13 16.65 -3.20
N GLY A 27 -3.82 17.86 -2.74
CA GLY A 27 -4.75 18.69 -1.97
C GLY A 27 -4.77 18.47 -0.45
N MET A 28 -3.76 17.78 0.11
CA MET A 28 -3.59 17.68 1.56
C MET A 28 -2.19 18.10 2.01
N VAL A 29 -2.14 18.73 3.19
CA VAL A 29 -0.89 19.05 3.89
C VAL A 29 -0.36 17.77 4.54
N LEU A 30 0.85 17.35 4.16
CA LEU A 30 1.55 16.25 4.81
C LEU A 30 1.85 16.65 6.26
N TYR A 31 1.29 15.91 7.23
CA TYR A 31 1.45 16.10 8.68
C TYR A 31 1.17 17.52 9.20
N ASN A 32 0.36 18.30 8.47
CA ASN A 32 0.15 19.74 8.72
C ASN A 32 1.43 20.58 8.64
N THR A 33 2.48 20.11 7.95
CA THR A 33 3.76 20.81 7.84
C THR A 33 4.07 21.31 6.43
N ALA A 34 3.91 20.49 5.38
CA ALA A 34 4.12 20.91 3.98
C ALA A 34 3.06 20.36 3.03
N VAL A 35 2.69 21.13 2.03
CA VAL A 35 1.88 20.66 0.91
C VAL A 35 2.82 20.07 -0.13
N LEU A 36 2.62 18.80 -0.49
CA LEU A 36 3.28 18.19 -1.64
C LEU A 36 2.40 18.40 -2.88
N THR A 37 2.95 19.09 -3.87
CA THR A 37 2.31 19.28 -5.17
C THR A 37 2.44 18.02 -6.02
N GLU A 38 1.67 17.93 -7.10
CA GLU A 38 1.83 16.85 -8.08
C GLU A 38 3.25 16.84 -8.68
N ALA A 39 3.87 18.02 -8.86
CA ALA A 39 5.23 18.13 -9.37
C ALA A 39 6.24 17.50 -8.38
N ASP A 40 6.10 17.78 -7.09
CA ASP A 40 6.97 17.22 -6.04
C ASP A 40 6.85 15.69 -5.99
N LEU A 41 5.62 15.17 -6.09
CA LEU A 41 5.37 13.73 -6.14
C LEU A 41 5.96 13.10 -7.41
N ARG A 42 5.85 13.75 -8.58
CA ARG A 42 6.44 13.26 -9.83
C ARG A 42 7.97 13.31 -9.82
N GLN A 43 8.55 14.26 -9.10
CA GLN A 43 9.99 14.32 -8.87
C GLN A 43 10.45 13.20 -7.92
N GLY A 44 9.71 12.95 -6.84
CA GLY A 44 10.02 11.86 -5.90
C GLY A 44 9.72 10.46 -6.43
N TYR A 45 8.81 10.34 -7.39
CA TYR A 45 8.43 9.08 -8.05
C TYR A 45 8.61 9.16 -9.58
N PRO A 46 9.86 9.19 -10.09
CA PRO A 46 10.12 9.36 -11.52
C PRO A 46 9.56 8.20 -12.35
N TYR A 47 8.86 8.54 -13.43
CA TYR A 47 8.24 7.57 -14.35
C TYR A 47 9.26 6.68 -15.07
N ASN A 48 10.46 7.19 -15.36
CA ASN A 48 11.51 6.49 -16.10
C ASN A 48 12.48 5.71 -15.20
N ASP A 49 12.19 5.56 -13.90
CA ASP A 49 13.03 4.77 -12.99
C ASP A 49 12.60 3.30 -12.97
N GLU A 50 13.50 2.39 -13.36
CA GLU A 50 13.19 0.94 -13.42
C GLU A 50 12.77 0.34 -12.07
N LYS A 51 13.33 0.84 -10.95
CA LYS A 51 12.95 0.35 -9.62
C LYS A 51 11.54 0.80 -9.27
N MET A 52 11.19 2.05 -9.64
CA MET A 52 9.85 2.59 -9.45
C MET A 52 8.83 1.86 -10.31
N GLN A 53 9.15 1.58 -11.58
CA GLN A 53 8.28 0.79 -12.46
C GLN A 53 8.03 -0.61 -11.90
N ARG A 54 9.08 -1.28 -11.41
CA ARG A 54 8.96 -2.59 -10.75
C ARG A 54 8.07 -2.52 -9.52
N ARG A 55 8.30 -1.56 -8.63
CA ARG A 55 7.47 -1.34 -7.44
C ARG A 55 6.02 -1.04 -7.80
N THR A 56 5.78 -0.26 -8.86
CA THR A 56 4.45 0.06 -9.36
C THR A 56 3.73 -1.21 -9.79
N MET A 57 4.40 -2.08 -10.54
CA MET A 57 3.86 -3.38 -10.93
C MET A 57 3.54 -4.26 -9.70
N GLN A 58 4.45 -4.32 -8.74
CA GLN A 58 4.25 -5.04 -7.48
C GLN A 58 3.00 -4.54 -6.72
N TYR A 59 2.80 -3.22 -6.65
CA TYR A 59 1.62 -2.63 -6.01
C TYR A 59 0.33 -2.86 -6.80
N PHE A 60 0.40 -2.83 -8.13
CA PHE A 60 -0.73 -3.17 -8.98
C PHE A 60 -1.19 -4.61 -8.77
N MET A 61 -0.28 -5.58 -8.80
CA MET A 61 -0.59 -6.99 -8.58
C MET A 61 -1.20 -7.25 -7.19
N LEU A 62 -0.67 -6.60 -6.16
CA LEU A 62 -1.27 -6.67 -4.83
C LEU A 62 -2.68 -6.09 -4.85
N GLY A 63 -2.86 -4.89 -5.39
CA GLY A 63 -4.14 -4.19 -5.43
C GLY A 63 -5.23 -4.97 -6.21
N SER A 64 -4.89 -5.54 -7.37
CA SER A 64 -5.82 -6.37 -8.16
C SER A 64 -6.23 -7.63 -7.40
N SER A 65 -5.27 -8.26 -6.69
CA SER A 65 -5.55 -9.45 -5.88
C SER A 65 -6.44 -9.13 -4.68
N LEU A 66 -6.35 -7.93 -4.09
CA LEU A 66 -7.24 -7.52 -3.00
C LEU A 66 -8.71 -7.37 -3.44
N ALA A 67 -8.98 -7.07 -4.72
CA ALA A 67 -10.34 -6.95 -5.24
C ALA A 67 -11.13 -8.25 -5.04
N THR A 68 -10.51 -9.40 -5.32
CA THR A 68 -11.15 -10.71 -5.17
C THR A 68 -11.32 -11.09 -3.70
N ILE A 69 -10.39 -10.67 -2.83
CA ILE A 69 -10.49 -10.89 -1.37
C ILE A 69 -11.69 -10.16 -0.77
N LEU A 70 -11.97 -8.94 -1.24
CA LEU A 70 -13.10 -8.14 -0.74
C LEU A 70 -14.46 -8.80 -1.02
N GLU A 71 -14.56 -9.63 -2.05
CA GLU A 71 -15.77 -10.38 -2.39
C GLU A 71 -16.06 -11.55 -1.43
N ILE A 72 -15.08 -12.00 -0.64
CA ILE A 72 -15.24 -13.13 0.30
C ILE A 72 -16.11 -12.68 1.50
N PRO A 73 -17.32 -13.23 1.72
CA PRO A 73 -18.22 -12.71 2.76
C PRO A 73 -17.71 -12.91 4.19
N GLY A 74 -17.19 -14.10 4.50
CA GLY A 74 -16.81 -14.48 5.86
C GLY A 74 -15.45 -13.92 6.30
N GLN A 75 -15.40 -13.28 7.46
CA GLN A 75 -14.18 -12.68 8.03
C GLN A 75 -13.00 -13.66 8.07
N THR A 76 -13.22 -14.86 8.62
CA THR A 76 -12.16 -15.86 8.82
C THR A 76 -11.57 -16.33 7.50
N ASP A 77 -12.42 -16.58 6.51
CA ASP A 77 -11.97 -17.07 5.20
C ASP A 77 -11.35 -15.94 4.38
N CYS A 78 -11.88 -14.71 4.49
CA CYS A 78 -11.27 -13.50 3.97
C CYS A 78 -9.85 -13.32 4.54
N LEU A 79 -9.66 -13.45 5.86
CA LEU A 79 -8.35 -13.32 6.51
C LEU A 79 -7.37 -14.42 6.11
N LYS A 80 -7.84 -15.66 5.94
CA LYS A 80 -7.00 -16.76 5.43
C LYS A 80 -6.51 -16.47 4.01
N ALA A 81 -7.44 -16.12 3.11
CA ALA A 81 -7.11 -15.82 1.73
C ALA A 81 -6.20 -14.59 1.62
N LEU A 82 -6.47 -13.55 2.41
CA LEU A 82 -5.62 -12.36 2.50
C LEU A 82 -4.21 -12.67 3.00
N GLN A 83 -4.08 -13.56 3.99
CA GLN A 83 -2.78 -13.98 4.50
C GLN A 83 -1.98 -14.72 3.42
N VAL A 84 -2.64 -15.56 2.61
CA VAL A 84 -2.01 -16.23 1.46
C VAL A 84 -1.54 -15.22 0.42
N VAL A 85 -2.40 -14.27 0.01
CA VAL A 85 -2.03 -13.21 -0.95
C VAL A 85 -0.82 -12.41 -0.46
N VAL A 86 -0.82 -12.00 0.81
CA VAL A 86 0.29 -11.25 1.41
C VAL A 86 1.58 -12.09 1.43
N GLN A 87 1.48 -13.39 1.68
CA GLN A 87 2.62 -14.30 1.67
C GLN A 87 3.18 -14.54 0.26
N GLU A 88 2.31 -14.75 -0.74
CA GLU A 88 2.68 -14.84 -2.15
C GLU A 88 3.34 -13.55 -2.62
N TYR A 89 2.80 -12.39 -2.21
CA TYR A 89 3.38 -11.09 -2.50
C TYR A 89 4.79 -10.93 -1.87
N ASP A 90 5.00 -11.36 -0.62
CA ASP A 90 6.32 -11.35 0.02
C ASP A 90 7.32 -12.26 -0.72
N TYR A 91 6.89 -13.41 -1.22
CA TYR A 91 7.73 -14.29 -2.03
C TYR A 91 8.05 -13.67 -3.40
N PHE A 92 7.04 -13.08 -4.06
CA PHE A 92 7.19 -12.40 -5.34
C PHE A 92 8.25 -11.30 -5.29
N ILE A 93 8.17 -10.39 -4.31
CA ILE A 93 9.17 -9.31 -4.18
C ILE A 93 10.58 -9.83 -3.86
N ALA A 94 10.68 -10.97 -3.15
CA ALA A 94 11.97 -11.56 -2.76
C ALA A 94 12.62 -12.34 -3.91
N SER A 95 11.83 -12.95 -4.78
CA SER A 95 12.30 -13.73 -5.94
C SER A 95 12.80 -12.82 -7.08
N GLU A 96 12.11 -11.72 -7.37
CA GLU A 96 12.56 -10.72 -8.37
C GLU A 96 13.89 -10.03 -7.99
N SER A 97 14.21 -9.98 -6.70
CA SER A 97 15.48 -9.44 -6.23
C SER A 97 16.69 -10.30 -6.64
N LYS A 98 16.44 -11.54 -7.10
CA LYS A 98 17.46 -12.55 -7.41
C LYS A 98 17.51 -12.99 -8.87
N SER A 99 16.49 -12.70 -9.68
CA SER A 99 16.45 -13.15 -11.08
C SER A 99 15.73 -12.14 -11.99
N LYS A 100 16.35 -11.82 -13.14
CA LYS A 100 15.69 -11.13 -14.26
C LYS A 100 14.77 -12.13 -14.97
N MET A 101 13.60 -12.44 -14.40
CA MET A 101 12.63 -13.28 -15.12
C MET A 101 11.79 -12.45 -16.08
N SER A 102 11.74 -12.91 -17.32
CA SER A 102 10.67 -12.61 -18.27
C SER A 102 9.33 -12.99 -17.65
N PHE A 103 8.29 -12.25 -18.03
CA PHE A 103 6.90 -12.47 -17.65
C PHE A 103 6.37 -13.75 -18.34
N GLU A 104 6.94 -14.91 -18.02
CA GLU A 104 6.51 -16.20 -18.55
C GLU A 104 5.99 -17.08 -17.41
N GLU A 105 4.77 -17.56 -17.65
CA GLU A 105 3.93 -18.42 -16.82
C GLU A 105 4.72 -19.43 -15.98
N THR A 106 4.86 -19.16 -14.69
CA THR A 106 5.13 -20.21 -13.70
C THR A 106 3.99 -20.25 -12.70
N GLY A 107 3.29 -21.38 -12.65
CA GLY A 107 2.15 -21.66 -11.76
C GLY A 107 2.50 -21.73 -10.27
N GLU A 108 3.39 -20.87 -9.77
CA GLU A 108 3.79 -20.76 -8.36
C GLU A 108 3.00 -19.68 -7.58
N TYR A 109 2.21 -18.85 -8.26
CA TYR A 109 1.34 -17.84 -7.64
C TYR A 109 -0.12 -18.14 -7.97
N SER A 110 -0.83 -18.79 -7.04
CA SER A 110 -2.20 -19.24 -7.30
C SER A 110 -3.24 -18.16 -7.01
N GLN A 111 -2.89 -17.13 -6.23
CA GLN A 111 -3.80 -16.07 -5.80
C GLN A 111 -3.34 -14.66 -6.23
N LEU A 112 -2.06 -14.49 -6.56
CA LEU A 112 -1.55 -13.24 -7.13
C LEU A 112 -1.89 -13.15 -8.63
N ASP A 113 -2.65 -12.13 -9.01
CA ASP A 113 -3.00 -11.88 -10.42
C ASP A 113 -1.83 -11.23 -11.17
N VAL A 114 -1.08 -12.04 -11.92
CA VAL A 114 0.10 -11.66 -12.69
C VAL A 114 -0.27 -11.59 -14.17
N ARG A 115 -0.52 -10.38 -14.71
CA ARG A 115 -0.79 -10.15 -16.15
C ARG A 115 0.17 -9.15 -16.81
N PRO A 116 0.72 -9.43 -18.01
CA PRO A 116 1.63 -8.49 -18.67
C PRO A 116 0.81 -7.33 -19.25
N LEU A 117 1.19 -6.09 -18.94
CA LEU A 117 0.50 -4.89 -19.41
C LEU A 117 1.21 -4.28 -20.62
N PRO A 118 0.47 -3.83 -21.65
CA PRO A 118 1.06 -3.21 -22.86
C PRO A 118 1.48 -1.75 -22.65
N PHE A 119 1.25 -1.19 -21.46
CA PHE A 119 1.59 0.17 -21.08
C PHE A 119 2.27 0.19 -19.70
N GLN A 120 3.07 1.23 -19.46
CA GLN A 120 3.68 1.47 -18.17
C GLN A 120 2.64 2.09 -17.21
N LEU A 121 2.66 1.62 -15.96
CA LEU A 121 1.78 2.11 -14.91
C LEU A 121 2.32 3.40 -14.29
N ASP A 122 1.43 4.33 -13.97
CA ASP A 122 1.77 5.52 -13.19
C ASP A 122 1.77 5.18 -11.69
N TYR A 123 2.89 5.42 -11.01
CA TYR A 123 3.06 5.08 -9.59
C TYR A 123 2.04 5.79 -8.69
N ILE A 124 1.81 7.09 -8.92
CA ILE A 124 0.96 7.93 -8.05
C ILE A 124 -0.47 7.40 -8.07
N ILE A 125 -0.99 7.14 -9.27
CA ILE A 125 -2.34 6.60 -9.47
C ILE A 125 -2.45 5.17 -8.93
N THR A 126 -1.46 4.33 -9.23
CA THR A 126 -1.45 2.92 -8.80
C THR A 126 -1.40 2.82 -7.28
N PHE A 127 -0.54 3.61 -6.63
CA PHE A 127 -0.42 3.60 -5.18
C PHE A 127 -1.65 4.18 -4.49
N ALA A 128 -2.25 5.25 -5.03
CA ALA A 128 -3.53 5.77 -4.52
C ALA A 128 -4.64 4.71 -4.59
N SER A 129 -4.70 3.94 -5.68
CA SER A 129 -5.65 2.83 -5.84
C SER A 129 -5.38 1.69 -4.85
N LEU A 130 -4.11 1.34 -4.64
CA LEU A 130 -3.72 0.35 -3.63
C LEU A 130 -4.12 0.79 -2.22
N CYS A 131 -3.92 2.08 -1.87
CA CYS A 131 -4.32 2.62 -0.58
C CYS A 131 -5.83 2.46 -0.35
N ASP A 132 -6.65 2.71 -1.37
CA ASP A 132 -8.09 2.53 -1.27
C ASP A 132 -8.47 1.07 -1.06
N MET A 133 -7.90 0.16 -1.85
CA MET A 133 -8.15 -1.29 -1.69
C MET A 133 -7.78 -1.78 -0.29
N ILE A 134 -6.61 -1.37 0.24
CA ILE A 134 -6.21 -1.72 1.60
C ILE A 134 -7.16 -1.10 2.64
N ALA A 135 -7.57 0.16 2.46
CA ALA A 135 -8.53 0.80 3.37
C ALA A 135 -9.87 0.05 3.40
N GLN A 136 -10.39 -0.36 2.24
CA GLN A 136 -11.61 -1.16 2.14
C GLN A 136 -11.47 -2.52 2.84
N VAL A 137 -10.29 -3.15 2.77
CA VAL A 137 -10.00 -4.40 3.52
C VAL A 137 -10.09 -4.16 5.02
N TYR A 138 -9.49 -3.09 5.55
CA TYR A 138 -9.63 -2.75 6.97
C TYR A 138 -11.08 -2.39 7.33
N GLU A 139 -11.82 -1.67 6.48
CA GLU A 139 -13.24 -1.36 6.71
C GLU A 139 -14.11 -2.61 6.76
N LYS A 140 -13.85 -3.59 5.89
CA LYS A 140 -14.50 -4.91 5.96
C LYS A 140 -14.22 -5.61 7.30
N LEU A 141 -13.00 -5.51 7.82
CA LEU A 141 -12.60 -6.09 9.11
C LEU A 141 -13.14 -5.31 10.33
N SER A 142 -13.56 -4.06 10.17
CA SER A 142 -14.14 -3.27 11.28
C SER A 142 -15.62 -3.58 11.52
N GLY A 143 -16.27 -4.28 10.58
CA GLY A 143 -17.68 -4.66 10.63
C GLY A 143 -18.11 -5.26 11.97
N HIS A 144 -19.30 -4.88 12.44
CA HIS A 144 -19.82 -5.29 13.76
C HIS A 144 -20.09 -6.80 13.88
N GLU A 145 -20.26 -7.49 12.75
CA GLU A 145 -20.45 -8.95 12.69
C GLU A 145 -19.16 -9.75 12.87
N ASN A 146 -18.00 -9.08 12.82
CA ASN A 146 -16.70 -9.73 12.93
C ASN A 146 -16.38 -10.14 14.36
N ILE A 147 -15.89 -11.37 14.53
CA ILE A 147 -15.57 -11.96 15.83
C ILE A 147 -14.06 -12.17 15.92
N TRP A 148 -13.42 -11.42 16.82
CA TRP A 148 -11.99 -11.56 17.08
C TRP A 148 -11.70 -12.68 18.08
N ASN A 149 -11.09 -13.76 17.57
CA ASN A 149 -10.54 -14.87 18.35
C ASN A 149 -9.03 -15.03 18.09
N MET A 150 -8.35 -15.90 18.84
CA MET A 150 -6.89 -16.07 18.75
C MET A 150 -6.39 -16.39 17.33
N GLN A 151 -7.14 -17.18 16.56
CA GLN A 151 -6.78 -17.54 15.18
C GLN A 151 -6.91 -16.33 14.23
N THR A 152 -8.05 -15.65 14.24
CA THR A 152 -8.28 -14.45 13.40
C THR A 152 -7.30 -13.32 13.74
N LEU A 153 -6.90 -13.21 15.01
CA LEU A 153 -5.90 -12.26 15.46
C LEU A 153 -4.52 -12.56 14.88
N ASP A 154 -4.07 -13.82 14.90
CA ASP A 154 -2.78 -14.21 14.32
C ASP A 154 -2.75 -13.96 12.80
N LEU A 155 -3.82 -14.33 12.09
CA LEU A 155 -3.95 -14.05 10.65
C LEU A 155 -3.89 -12.55 10.37
N PHE A 156 -4.66 -11.76 11.11
CA PHE A 156 -4.66 -10.30 10.98
C PHE A 156 -3.28 -9.70 11.26
N GLN A 157 -2.59 -10.13 12.31
CA GLN A 157 -1.27 -9.59 12.67
C GLN A 157 -0.23 -9.81 11.56
N ARG A 158 -0.27 -10.97 10.88
CA ARG A 158 0.62 -11.25 9.75
C ARG A 158 0.36 -10.32 8.57
N VAL A 159 -0.92 -10.15 8.21
CA VAL A 159 -1.36 -9.22 7.16
C VAL A 159 -0.99 -7.78 7.49
N ASP A 160 -1.37 -7.31 8.69
CA ASP A 160 -1.13 -5.94 9.17
C ASP A 160 0.36 -5.62 9.25
N SER A 161 1.22 -6.62 9.54
CA SER A 161 2.67 -6.44 9.54
C SER A 161 3.23 -6.17 8.14
N ARG A 162 2.69 -6.78 7.09
CA ARG A 162 3.10 -6.48 5.71
C ARG A 162 2.65 -5.09 5.29
N PHE A 163 1.38 -4.76 5.52
CA PHE A 163 0.85 -3.44 5.21
C PHE A 163 1.60 -2.34 5.96
N LYS A 164 2.00 -2.55 7.22
CA LYS A 164 2.89 -1.64 7.95
C LYS A 164 4.23 -1.41 7.27
N LYS A 165 4.83 -2.42 6.65
CA LYS A 165 6.11 -2.24 5.93
C LYS A 165 5.93 -1.31 4.74
N ILE A 166 4.88 -1.51 3.94
CA ILE A 166 4.55 -0.62 2.82
C ILE A 166 4.31 0.80 3.33
N LEU A 167 3.50 0.93 4.37
CA LEU A 167 3.20 2.21 5.02
C LEU A 167 4.48 2.92 5.46
N ALA A 168 5.35 2.23 6.20
CA ALA A 168 6.59 2.81 6.72
C ALA A 168 7.54 3.27 5.62
N THR A 169 7.65 2.49 4.53
CA THR A 169 8.47 2.87 3.37
C THR A 169 7.95 4.15 2.73
N VAL A 170 6.66 4.21 2.41
CA VAL A 170 6.07 5.37 1.72
C VAL A 170 6.03 6.60 2.63
N SER A 171 5.68 6.45 3.90
CA SER A 171 5.71 7.56 4.86
C SER A 171 7.09 8.20 4.94
N LYS A 172 8.16 7.38 4.99
CA LYS A 172 9.53 7.88 5.02
C LYS A 172 9.91 8.64 3.74
N GLU A 173 9.44 8.18 2.58
CA GLU A 173 9.68 8.85 1.29
C GLU A 173 8.96 10.20 1.22
N LEU A 174 7.70 10.24 1.64
CA LEU A 174 6.91 11.49 1.73
C LEU A 174 7.53 12.48 2.72
N GLU A 175 8.04 12.00 3.86
CA GLU A 175 8.77 12.83 4.82
C GLU A 175 10.06 13.41 4.24
N GLY A 176 10.77 12.62 3.41
CA GLY A 176 11.93 13.08 2.65
C GLY A 176 11.57 14.21 1.70
N MET A 177 10.58 13.98 0.83
CA MET A 177 10.10 14.99 -0.11
C MET A 177 9.63 16.27 0.59
N ALA A 178 8.87 16.14 1.68
CA ALA A 178 8.38 17.31 2.42
C ALA A 178 9.53 18.11 3.04
N ARG A 179 10.58 17.46 3.52
CA ARG A 179 11.79 18.15 3.99
C ARG A 179 12.47 18.90 2.86
N ASP A 180 12.61 18.28 1.70
CA ASP A 180 13.29 18.89 0.55
C ASP A 180 12.52 20.14 0.08
N VAL A 181 11.19 20.04 -0.06
CA VAL A 181 10.32 21.18 -0.39
C VAL A 181 10.46 22.31 0.63
N MET A 182 10.43 22.01 1.94
CA MET A 182 10.60 23.05 2.97
C MET A 182 11.98 23.73 2.90
N VAL A 183 13.04 22.98 2.61
CA VAL A 183 14.39 23.53 2.49
C VAL A 183 14.49 24.44 1.27
N ASP A 184 13.92 24.02 0.14
CA ASP A 184 13.91 24.80 -1.09
C ASP A 184 13.13 26.12 -0.93
N GLU A 185 11.96 26.05 -0.28
CA GLU A 185 11.17 27.24 0.08
C GLU A 185 11.97 28.18 0.98
N LEU A 186 12.61 27.67 2.04
CA LEU A 186 13.46 28.49 2.94
C LEU A 186 14.61 29.16 2.20
N ASN A 187 15.30 28.43 1.32
CA ASN A 187 16.42 28.97 0.52
C ASN A 187 15.96 30.04 -0.47
N SER A 188 14.72 29.95 -0.95
CA SER A 188 14.13 30.97 -1.84
C SER A 188 13.79 32.28 -1.12
N MET A 189 13.64 32.23 0.21
CA MET A 189 13.26 33.38 1.04
C MET A 189 14.44 34.21 1.52
N ASP A 190 15.67 33.71 1.47
CA ASP A 190 16.87 34.42 1.95
C ASP A 190 17.38 35.38 0.85
N PRO A 191 17.18 36.70 0.95
CA PRO A 191 17.78 37.64 0.02
C PRO A 191 19.24 37.82 0.44
N LEU A 192 20.17 37.36 -0.40
CA LEU A 192 21.62 37.61 -0.29
C LEU A 192 21.96 38.99 0.30
#